data_AF-A0A2V7Y0J9-F1
#
_entry.id   AF-A0A2V7Y0J9-F1
#
_cell.length_a   1.000
_cell.length_b   1.000
_cell.length_c   1.000
_cell.angle_alpha   90.00
_cell.angle_beta   90.00
_cell.angle_gamma   90.00
#
_symmetry.space_group_name_H-M   'P 1'
#
loop_
_entity.id
_entity.type
_entity.pdbx_description
1 polymer ?
#
loop_
_entity_poly.entity_id
_entity_poly.type
_entity_poly.pdbx_seq_one_letter_code
_entity_poly.pdbx_strand_id
1 'polypeptide(L)' 'RAPLVLFEIEEWSYDAIARALGCRIGTIKSRISRARKLMRVQLESWWIGGNDDGRRSWQGPAATAASSGVATLQV' A
#
# COMPACT_ATOMS: atom_id res chain seq x y z
N ARG A 1 -6.29 -4.39 16.99
CA ARG A 1 -5.11 -5.09 16.45
C ARG A 1 -5.47 -6.38 15.69
N ALA A 2 -6.27 -7.29 16.27
CA ALA A 2 -6.57 -8.60 15.67
C ALA A 2 -6.99 -8.60 14.17
N PRO A 3 -7.84 -7.67 13.68
CA PRO A 3 -8.26 -7.70 12.27
C PRO A 3 -7.14 -7.50 11.24
N LEU A 4 -6.08 -6.76 11.58
CA LEU A 4 -4.97 -6.53 10.64
C LEU A 4 -4.11 -7.78 10.50
N VAL A 5 -3.83 -8.46 11.61
CA VAL A 5 -3.04 -9.71 11.64
C VAL A 5 -3.76 -10.81 10.87
N LEU A 6 -5.04 -11.03 11.18
CA LEU A 6 -5.84 -12.06 10.49
C LEU A 6 -5.95 -11.82 8.99
N PHE A 7 -5.90 -10.56 8.54
CA PHE A 7 -6.00 -10.22 7.13
C PHE A 7 -4.65 -10.30 6.41
N GLU A 8 -3.62 -9.61 6.91
CA GLU A 8 -2.34 -9.47 6.18
C GLU A 8 -1.39 -10.66 6.42
N ILE A 9 -1.48 -11.34 7.58
CA ILE A 9 -0.58 -12.44 7.96
C ILE A 9 -1.26 -13.80 7.74
N GLU A 10 -2.50 -13.94 8.18
CA GLU A 10 -3.24 -15.20 8.05
C GLU A 10 -4.04 -15.29 6.74
N GLU A 11 -4.09 -14.22 5.95
CA GLU A 11 -4.79 -14.14 4.65
C GLU A 11 -6.30 -14.45 4.70
N TRP A 12 -6.96 -14.23 5.85
CA TRP A 12 -8.39 -14.45 5.96
C TRP A 12 -9.19 -13.38 5.21
N SER A 13 -10.32 -13.78 4.63
CA SER A 13 -11.25 -12.85 4.01
C SER A 13 -11.94 -11.94 5.03
N TYR A 14 -12.37 -10.74 4.60
CA TYR A 14 -13.12 -9.81 5.45
C TYR A 14 -14.35 -10.45 6.09
N ASP A 15 -15.03 -11.32 5.35
CA ASP A 15 -16.21 -12.06 5.78
C ASP A 15 -15.90 -13.09 6.87
N ALA A 16 -14.82 -13.86 6.71
CA ALA A 16 -14.38 -14.83 7.72
C ALA A 16 -13.99 -14.13 9.03
N ILE A 17 -13.26 -13.02 8.94
CA ILE A 17 -12.87 -12.19 10.09
C ILE A 17 -14.11 -11.58 10.77
N ALA A 18 -15.06 -11.07 9.98
CA ALA A 18 -16.31 -10.50 10.50
C ALA A 18 -17.11 -11.53 11.31
N ARG A 19 -17.27 -12.74 10.77
CA ARG A 19 -17.94 -13.86 11.48
C ARG A 19 -17.17 -14.27 12.74
N ALA A 20 -15.87 -14.49 12.64
CA ALA A 20 -15.05 -14.95 13.76
C ALA A 20 -15.01 -13.94 14.92
N LEU A 21 -15.08 -12.64 14.64
CA LEU A 21 -15.04 -11.58 15.65
C LEU A 21 -16.43 -11.03 16.02
N GLY A 22 -17.52 -11.55 15.46
CA GLY A 22 -18.88 -11.05 15.70
C GLY A 22 -19.07 -9.57 15.31
N CYS A 23 -18.37 -9.11 14.27
CA CYS A 23 -18.32 -7.71 13.84
C CYS A 23 -18.98 -7.50 12.48
N ARG A 24 -19.49 -6.29 12.20
CA ARG A 24 -19.87 -5.93 10.82
C ARG A 24 -18.64 -5.82 9.92
N ILE A 25 -18.77 -6.19 8.64
CA ILE A 25 -17.69 -6.09 7.65
C ILE A 25 -17.13 -4.67 7.55
N GLY A 26 -17.97 -3.63 7.59
CA GLY A 26 -17.52 -2.23 7.60
C GLY A 26 -16.65 -1.87 8.81
N THR A 27 -16.89 -2.51 9.96
CA THR A 27 -16.05 -2.36 11.16
C THR A 27 -14.68 -2.98 10.94
N ILE A 28 -14.61 -4.15 10.29
CA ILE A 28 -13.33 -4.79 9.95
C ILE A 28 -12.52 -3.90 9.00
N LYS A 29 -13.13 -3.45 7.90
CA LYS A 29 -12.49 -2.55 6.92
C LYS A 29 -11.95 -1.27 7.57
N SER A 30 -12.77 -0.59 8.38
CA SER A 30 -12.35 0.64 9.06
C SER A 30 -11.27 0.42 10.14
N ARG A 31 -11.27 -0.74 10.82
CA ARG A 31 -10.23 -1.11 11.78
C ARG A 31 -8.90 -1.38 11.07
N ILE A 32 -8.91 -2.11 9.96
CA ILE A 32 -7.72 -2.40 9.15
C ILE A 32 -7.12 -1.10 8.59
N SER A 33 -7.96 -0.22 8.02
CA SER A 33 -7.52 1.08 7.50
C SER A 33 -6.80 1.92 8.56
N ARG A 34 -7.40 2.04 9.76
CA ARG A 34 -6.79 2.75 10.89
C ARG A 34 -5.51 2.08 11.37
N ALA A 35 -5.49 0.75 11.45
CA ALA A 35 -4.30 0.01 11.86
C ALA A 35 -3.13 0.22 10.89
N ARG A 36 -3.36 0.20 9.56
CA ARG A 36 -2.34 0.55 8.56
C ARG A 36 -1.84 1.99 8.68
N LYS A 37 -2.72 2.94 9.00
CA LYS A 37 -2.30 4.33 9.27
C LYS A 37 -1.36 4.41 10.48
N LEU A 38 -1.72 3.74 11.58
CA LEU A 38 -0.87 3.70 12.77
C LEU A 38 0.46 3.00 12.50
N MET A 39 0.43 1.89 11.77
CA MET A 39 1.62 1.13 11.41
C MET A 39 2.58 1.96 10.56
N ARG A 40 2.08 2.70 9.56
CA ARG A 40 2.92 3.64 8.79
C ARG A 40 3.60 4.67 9.68
N VAL A 41 2.84 5.33 10.56
CA VAL A 41 3.41 6.32 11.50
C VAL A 41 4.49 5.69 12.40
N GLN A 42 4.33 4.43 12.81
CA GLN A 42 5.32 3.73 13.63
C GLN A 42 6.57 3.30 12.87
N LEU A 43 6.44 2.93 11.59
CA LEU A 43 7.57 2.52 10.76
C LEU A 43 8.23 3.68 10.02
N GLU A 44 7.64 4.88 10.05
CA GLU A 44 8.13 6.09 9.38
C GLU A 44 9.63 6.33 9.64
N SER A 45 10.10 6.19 10.88
CA SER A 45 11.51 6.40 11.24
C SER A 45 12.48 5.37 10.67
N TRP A 46 11.96 4.20 10.28
CA TRP A 46 12.73 3.08 9.73
C TRP A 46 12.65 3.02 8.20
N TRP A 47 11.83 3.87 7.59
CA TRP A 47 11.60 3.86 6.15
C TRP A 47 12.75 4.60 5.44
N ILE A 48 13.46 3.89 4.56
CA ILE A 48 14.64 4.40 3.83
C ILE A 48 14.24 5.00 2.46
N GLY A 49 13.05 4.67 1.95
CA GLY A 49 12.45 5.41 0.82
C GLY A 49 12.04 6.81 1.31
N GLY A 50 12.23 7.86 0.53
CA GLY A 50 11.89 9.22 0.99
C GLY A 50 10.41 9.36 1.38
N ASN A 51 10.11 10.47 2.08
CA ASN A 51 8.74 10.84 2.48
C ASN A 51 7.91 11.19 1.23
N ASP A 52 7.36 10.18 0.58
CA ASP A 52 6.42 10.32 -0.53
C ASP A 52 5.08 10.79 0.04
N ASP A 53 4.95 12.10 0.26
CA ASP A 53 3.82 12.80 0.88
C ASP A 53 2.53 12.81 0.03
N GLY A 54 2.24 11.72 -0.66
CA GLY A 54 0.90 11.40 -1.13
C GLY A 54 0.45 12.14 -2.40
N ARG A 55 -0.22 11.36 -3.26
CA ARG A 55 -0.89 11.76 -4.50
C ARG A 55 -0.03 11.89 -5.76
N ARG A 56 0.86 10.93 -6.05
CA ARG A 56 1.26 10.71 -7.44
C ARG A 56 1.15 9.25 -7.85
N SER A 57 0.61 9.11 -9.05
CA SER A 57 0.22 7.92 -9.77
C SER A 57 1.27 6.84 -9.69
N TRP A 58 0.79 5.59 -9.57
CA TRP A 58 1.54 4.43 -10.01
C TRP A 58 1.85 4.65 -11.51
N GLN A 59 3.01 5.23 -11.81
CA GLN A 59 3.58 5.21 -13.16
C GLN A 59 4.34 3.90 -13.24
N GLY A 60 3.70 2.90 -13.85
CA GLY A 60 4.41 1.70 -14.29
C GLY A 60 5.55 2.06 -15.26
N PRO A 61 6.32 1.08 -15.75
CA PRO A 61 7.60 1.26 -16.45
C PRO A 61 7.54 1.94 -17.85
N ALA A 62 6.54 2.78 -18.13
CA ALA A 62 6.42 3.51 -19.40
C ALA A 62 7.16 4.87 -19.42
N ALA A 63 7.63 5.40 -18.29
CA ALA A 63 8.20 6.76 -18.22
C ALA A 63 9.73 6.85 -18.47
N THR A 64 10.45 5.72 -18.55
CA THR A 64 11.93 5.72 -18.65
C THR A 64 12.46 5.73 -20.10
N ALA A 65 11.59 5.72 -21.11
CA ALA A 65 12.01 5.62 -22.52
C ALA A 65 12.27 6.96 -23.24
N ALA A 66 12.09 8.11 -22.58
CA ALA A 66 12.11 9.43 -23.25
C ALA A 66 13.36 10.29 -22.99
N SER A 67 14.46 9.71 -22.47
CA SER A 67 15.74 10.42 -22.36
C SER A 67 16.88 9.55 -22.87
N SER A 68 16.88 9.26 -24.16
CA SER A 68 18.04 8.76 -24.86
C SER A 68 18.09 9.47 -26.20
N GLY A 69 19.02 10.42 -26.31
CA GLY A 69 19.23 11.21 -27.49
C GLY A 69 19.43 10.31 -28.71
N VAL A 70 18.54 10.44 -29.68
CA VAL A 70 18.78 9.97 -31.03
C VAL A 70 19.78 10.95 -31.65
N ALA A 71 21.06 10.55 -31.64
CA ALA A 71 22.06 11.16 -32.49
C ALA A 71 21.67 10.87 -33.94
N THR A 72 21.16 11.89 -34.63
CA THR A 72 20.97 11.85 -36.09
C THR A 72 22.34 11.74 -36.74
N LEU A 73 22.69 10.54 -37.21
CA LEU A 73 23.83 10.36 -38.11
C LEU A 73 23.40 10.84 -39.50
N GLN A 74 24.02 11.91 -39.98
CA GLN A 74 23.98 12.25 -41.41
C GLN A 74 24.92 11.31 -42.17
N VAL A 75 24.40 10.71 -43.24
CA VAL A 75 25.15 10.23 -44.41
C VAL A 75 24.37 10.66 -45.64
#